data_AF-A0A645BLB0-F1
#
_entry.id   AF-A0A645BLB0-F1
#
_cell.length_a   1.000
_cell.length_b   1.000
_cell.length_c   1.000
_cell.angle_alpha   90.00
_cell.angle_beta   90.00
_cell.angle_gamma   90.00
#
_symmetry.space_group_name_H-M   'P 1'
#
loop_
_entity.id
_entity.type
_entity.pdbx_description
1 polymer ?
#
loop_
_entity_poly.entity_id
_entity_poly.type
_entity_poly.pdbx_seq_one_letter_code
_entity_poly.pdbx_strand_id
1 'polypeptide(L)'
;MFINKISELKSISFKNKTLCIGSGCTFNELNKSPIIPNYLKVVIKEIASPAIRNVASIGGNICNASPAGDILLPLYALDAKLKLMSKERERIIPIKEFIIGPGKTTISSEEILTEILIDNYDNKQFYYHKLGTRKATALAKASFIGFYEVENSTIRDLRIAFGSVGPVVISDRDLELTLVGGSIKDTKFKVCEIVGRYSELIRPIDDARSTAKYRKFVSLNLLRHFLLNELSK
;
A
#
# COMPACT_ATOMS: atom_id res chain seq x y z
N MET A 1 -21.46 15.05 7.75
CA MET A 1 -20.50 16.02 8.29
C MET A 1 -19.43 16.31 7.24
N PHE A 2 -19.15 17.58 6.92
CA PHE A 2 -18.13 17.96 5.95
C PHE A 2 -16.87 18.44 6.68
N ILE A 3 -15.73 17.79 6.45
CA ILE A 3 -14.51 17.98 7.26
C ILE A 3 -13.37 18.71 6.51
N ASN A 4 -13.58 19.15 5.26
CA ASN A 4 -12.49 19.71 4.44
C ASN A 4 -11.94 21.06 4.94
N LYS A 5 -12.60 21.73 5.88
CA LYS A 5 -12.15 23.02 6.44
C LYS A 5 -11.35 22.88 7.75
N ILE A 6 -11.19 21.67 8.27
CA ILE A 6 -10.39 21.39 9.46
C ILE A 6 -8.91 21.37 9.04
N SER A 7 -8.16 22.41 9.38
CA SER A 7 -6.76 22.58 8.95
C SER A 7 -5.82 21.59 9.64
N GLU A 8 -6.16 21.16 10.85
CA GLU A 8 -5.44 20.18 11.66
C GLU A 8 -5.34 18.83 10.93
N LEU A 9 -6.34 18.48 10.13
CA LEU A 9 -6.37 17.26 9.31
C LEU A 9 -5.52 17.37 8.03
N LYS A 10 -4.89 18.51 7.75
CA LYS A 10 -4.15 18.76 6.50
C LYS A 10 -2.65 18.94 6.69
N SER A 11 -2.12 18.51 7.83
CA SER A 11 -0.69 18.60 8.11
C SER A 11 0.09 17.43 7.47
N ILE A 12 1.30 17.71 7.00
CA ILE A 12 2.28 16.69 6.59
C ILE A 12 3.55 17.02 7.35
N SER A 13 4.01 16.10 8.19
CA SER A 13 5.20 16.32 9.00
C SER A 13 6.01 15.04 9.17
N PHE A 14 7.27 15.22 9.54
CA PHE A 14 8.16 14.13 9.91
C PHE A 14 8.54 14.31 11.38
N LYS A 15 8.22 13.32 12.21
CA LYS A 15 8.47 13.36 13.66
C LYS A 15 8.99 12.00 14.11
N ASN A 16 10.09 11.98 14.86
CA ASN A 16 10.63 10.76 15.48
C ASN A 16 10.80 9.56 14.53
N LYS A 17 11.30 9.78 13.30
CA LYS A 17 11.44 8.73 12.27
C LYS A 17 10.12 8.19 11.69
N THR A 18 9.02 8.87 11.95
CA THR A 18 7.68 8.58 11.42
C THR A 18 7.21 9.71 10.52
N LEU A 19 6.76 9.35 9.32
CA LEU A 19 6.01 10.25 8.45
C LEU A 19 4.55 10.31 8.94
N CYS A 20 4.12 11.50 9.35
CA CYS A 20 2.75 11.78 9.80
C CYS A 20 2.01 12.55 8.70
N ILE A 21 0.94 11.94 8.18
CA ILE A 21 0.10 12.51 7.14
C ILE A 21 -1.31 12.72 7.70
N GLY A 22 -1.79 13.95 7.69
CA GLY A 22 -3.15 14.29 8.03
C GLY A 22 -4.15 13.62 7.07
N SER A 23 -5.21 13.04 7.63
CA SER A 23 -6.22 12.29 6.87
C SER A 23 -6.98 13.14 5.84
N GLY A 24 -7.04 14.46 6.05
CA GLY A 24 -7.63 15.45 5.17
C GLY A 24 -6.72 15.91 4.04
N CYS A 25 -5.45 15.51 4.01
CA CYS A 25 -4.55 15.83 2.89
C CYS A 25 -5.06 15.19 1.60
N THR A 26 -5.23 16.02 0.57
CA THR A 26 -5.56 15.59 -0.78
C THR A 26 -4.39 14.91 -1.44
N PHE A 27 -4.66 14.01 -2.39
CA PHE A 27 -3.60 13.36 -3.15
C PHE A 27 -2.71 14.36 -3.91
N ASN A 28 -3.24 15.50 -4.36
CA ASN A 28 -2.43 16.54 -4.99
C ASN A 28 -1.50 17.25 -4.00
N GLU A 29 -1.97 17.56 -2.78
CA GLU A 29 -1.12 18.12 -1.71
C GLU A 29 0.02 17.15 -1.36
N LEU A 30 -0.28 15.85 -1.23
CA LEU A 30 0.73 14.82 -1.02
C LEU A 30 1.74 14.74 -2.17
N ASN A 31 1.27 14.77 -3.41
CA ASN A 31 2.14 14.69 -4.58
C ASN A 31 3.08 15.90 -4.71
N LYS A 32 2.65 17.08 -4.26
CA LYS A 32 3.45 18.32 -4.28
C LYS A 32 4.38 18.48 -3.08
N SER A 33 4.07 17.82 -1.95
CA SER A 33 4.85 17.96 -0.73
C SER A 33 6.29 17.41 -0.89
N PRO A 34 7.33 18.16 -0.50
CA PRO A 34 8.71 17.69 -0.59
C PRO A 34 9.00 16.55 0.40
N ILE A 35 8.27 16.47 1.51
CA ILE A 35 8.45 15.47 2.58
C ILE A 35 7.94 14.09 2.14
N ILE A 36 7.00 14.04 1.20
CA ILE A 36 6.42 12.78 0.73
C ILE A 36 7.42 12.01 -0.14
N PRO A 37 7.72 10.75 0.19
CA PRO A 37 8.70 9.93 -0.51
C PRO A 37 8.25 9.57 -1.93
N ASN A 38 9.22 9.29 -2.79
CA ASN A 38 8.97 9.08 -4.21
C ASN A 38 8.02 7.91 -4.50
N TYR A 39 8.07 6.82 -3.74
CA TYR A 39 7.17 5.67 -3.95
C TYR A 39 5.70 6.07 -3.77
N LEU A 40 5.37 6.89 -2.76
CA LEU A 40 4.01 7.41 -2.60
C LEU A 40 3.63 8.30 -3.78
N LYS A 41 4.52 9.18 -4.24
CA LYS A 41 4.27 10.06 -5.39
C LYS A 41 4.01 9.26 -6.67
N VAL A 42 4.76 8.18 -6.91
CA VAL A 42 4.57 7.28 -8.06
C VAL A 42 3.19 6.65 -8.01
N VAL A 43 2.80 6.06 -6.87
CA VAL A 43 1.47 5.46 -6.69
C VAL A 43 0.37 6.51 -6.87
N ILE A 44 0.52 7.68 -6.25
CA ILE A 44 -0.47 8.77 -6.30
C ILE A 44 -0.72 9.26 -7.73
N LYS A 45 0.31 9.36 -8.58
CA LYS A 45 0.15 9.81 -9.97
C LYS A 45 -0.77 8.90 -10.79
N GLU A 46 -0.90 7.64 -10.41
CA GLU A 46 -1.78 6.67 -11.07
C GLU A 46 -3.20 6.59 -10.48
N ILE A 47 -3.46 7.31 -9.39
CA ILE A 47 -4.80 7.42 -8.77
C ILE A 47 -5.64 8.39 -9.57
N ALA A 48 -6.68 7.88 -10.23
CA ALA A 48 -7.73 8.67 -10.90
C ALA A 48 -7.17 9.77 -11.83
N SER A 49 -7.95 10.85 -12.03
CA SER A 49 -7.56 12.02 -12.81
C SER A 49 -7.00 13.12 -11.90
N PRO A 50 -6.28 14.13 -12.44
CA PRO A 50 -5.84 15.28 -11.67
C PRO A 50 -6.99 15.98 -10.91
N ALA A 51 -8.17 16.10 -11.53
CA ALA A 51 -9.34 16.72 -10.90
C ALA A 51 -9.78 15.96 -9.64
N ILE A 52 -9.81 14.62 -9.69
CA ILE A 52 -10.14 13.80 -8.52
C ILE A 52 -9.04 13.91 -7.45
N ARG A 53 -7.76 13.94 -7.83
CA ARG A 53 -6.66 14.07 -6.86
C ARG A 53 -6.64 15.42 -6.13
N ASN A 54 -7.24 16.46 -6.72
CA ASN A 54 -7.37 17.77 -6.08
C ASN A 54 -8.42 17.80 -4.96
N VAL A 55 -9.32 16.81 -4.90
CA VAL A 55 -10.43 16.80 -3.94
C VAL A 55 -10.42 15.56 -3.04
N ALA A 56 -9.94 14.42 -3.53
CA ALA A 56 -9.90 13.18 -2.77
C ALA A 56 -8.76 13.20 -1.75
N SER A 57 -9.12 12.97 -0.48
CA SER A 57 -8.16 12.85 0.61
C SER A 57 -7.68 11.41 0.80
N ILE A 58 -6.48 11.26 1.35
CA ILE A 58 -5.92 9.95 1.71
C ILE A 58 -6.78 9.24 2.75
N GLY A 59 -7.27 9.96 3.78
CA GLY A 59 -8.12 9.40 4.81
C GLY A 59 -9.46 8.93 4.27
N GLY A 60 -10.08 9.71 3.37
CA GLY A 60 -11.30 9.29 2.69
C GLY A 60 -11.10 8.03 1.83
N ASN A 61 -9.96 7.93 1.16
CA ASN A 61 -9.62 6.73 0.39
C ASN A 61 -9.45 5.48 1.28
N ILE A 62 -8.77 5.63 2.42
CA ILE A 62 -8.58 4.55 3.41
C ILE A 62 -9.91 4.12 4.01
N CYS A 63 -10.74 5.07 4.48
CA CYS A 63 -12.05 4.79 5.06
C CYS A 63 -13.04 4.19 4.05
N ASN A 64 -12.89 4.50 2.76
CA ASN A 64 -13.67 3.86 1.69
C ASN A 64 -13.33 2.37 1.51
N ALA A 65 -12.15 1.91 1.98
CA ALA A 65 -11.80 0.49 2.07
C ALA A 65 -12.03 -0.31 0.78
N SER A 66 -11.73 0.30 -0.37
CA SER A 66 -11.83 -0.41 -1.66
C SER A 66 -10.65 -1.35 -1.82
N PRO A 67 -10.85 -2.64 -2.19
CA PRO A 67 -9.76 -3.56 -2.50
C PRO A 67 -8.88 -3.09 -3.68
N ALA A 68 -9.39 -2.14 -4.48
CA ALA A 68 -8.69 -1.53 -5.61
C ALA A 68 -8.05 -0.17 -5.27
N GLY A 69 -7.97 0.20 -3.99
CA GLY A 69 -7.32 1.43 -3.56
C GLY A 69 -5.81 1.35 -3.70
N ASP A 70 -5.23 2.04 -4.68
CA ASP A 70 -3.79 1.95 -4.99
C ASP A 70 -2.91 2.40 -3.80
N ILE A 71 -3.34 3.42 -3.06
CA ILE A 71 -2.59 3.94 -1.90
C ILE A 71 -2.51 2.92 -0.75
N LEU A 72 -3.42 1.94 -0.69
CA LEU A 72 -3.40 0.94 0.37
C LEU A 72 -2.17 0.04 0.28
N LEU A 73 -1.61 -0.17 -0.92
CA LEU A 73 -0.47 -1.06 -1.12
C LEU A 73 0.77 -0.62 -0.32
N PRO A 74 1.32 0.60 -0.52
CA PRO A 74 2.47 1.03 0.26
C PRO A 74 2.16 1.11 1.76
N LEU A 75 0.93 1.44 2.14
CA LEU A 75 0.53 1.50 3.56
C LEU A 75 0.52 0.12 4.21
N TYR A 76 0.04 -0.91 3.52
CA TYR A 76 0.06 -2.29 4.01
C TYR A 76 1.46 -2.88 4.04
N ALA A 77 2.26 -2.63 3.01
CA ALA A 77 3.62 -3.14 2.91
C ALA A 77 4.52 -2.56 4.02
N LEU A 78 4.32 -1.29 4.36
CA LEU A 78 5.08 -0.57 5.40
C LEU A 78 4.43 -0.62 6.79
N ASP A 79 3.43 -1.50 6.99
CA ASP A 79 2.72 -1.68 8.26
C ASP A 79 2.24 -0.35 8.87
N ALA A 80 1.70 0.54 8.03
CA ALA A 80 1.24 1.85 8.45
C ALA A 80 0.20 1.75 9.57
N LYS A 81 0.25 2.72 10.48
CA LYS A 81 -0.69 2.84 11.59
C LYS A 81 -1.64 4.00 11.33
N LEU A 82 -2.85 3.87 11.82
CA LEU A 82 -3.93 4.83 11.65
C LEU A 82 -4.32 5.36 13.02
N LYS A 83 -4.33 6.68 13.15
CA LYS A 83 -4.72 7.38 14.36
C LYS A 83 -6.18 7.78 14.26
N LEU A 84 -7.00 7.26 15.17
CA LEU A 84 -8.42 7.57 15.27
C LEU A 84 -8.68 8.37 16.53
N MET A 85 -9.58 9.34 16.40
CA MET A 85 -9.96 10.22 17.50
C MET A 85 -11.47 10.31 17.58
N SER A 86 -11.98 10.27 18.81
CA SER A 86 -13.35 10.59 19.18
C SER A 86 -13.32 11.71 20.21
N LYS A 87 -14.49 12.10 20.74
CA LYS A 87 -14.56 13.09 21.82
C LYS A 87 -13.84 12.63 23.10
N GLU A 88 -13.86 11.33 23.40
CA GLU A 88 -13.43 10.79 24.70
C GLU A 88 -12.10 10.05 24.64
N ARG A 89 -11.72 9.54 23.47
CA ARG A 89 -10.53 8.70 23.30
C ARG A 89 -9.81 8.94 21.99
N GLU A 90 -8.51 8.67 22.04
CA GLU A 90 -7.64 8.51 20.89
C GLU A 90 -7.10 7.07 20.87
N ARG A 91 -7.01 6.47 19.69
CA ARG A 91 -6.38 5.15 19.52
C ARG A 91 -5.58 5.08 18.23
N ILE A 92 -4.53 4.27 18.25
CA ILE A 92 -3.70 3.95 17.09
C ILE A 92 -3.90 2.48 16.77
N ILE A 93 -4.19 2.15 15.52
CA ILE A 93 -4.43 0.78 15.05
C ILE A 93 -3.64 0.50 13.76
N PRO A 94 -3.08 -0.70 13.56
CA PRO A 94 -2.49 -1.08 12.27
C PRO A 94 -3.52 -1.04 11.15
N ILE A 95 -3.10 -0.64 9.94
CA ILE A 95 -4.00 -0.60 8.78
C ILE A 95 -4.61 -1.97 8.43
N LYS A 96 -3.87 -3.04 8.70
CA LYS A 96 -4.29 -4.44 8.49
C LYS A 96 -5.44 -4.85 9.41
N GLU A 97 -5.55 -4.25 10.58
CA GLU A 97 -6.66 -4.47 11.53
C GLU A 97 -7.80 -3.47 11.29
N PHE A 98 -7.53 -2.33 10.68
CA PHE A 98 -8.53 -1.31 10.40
C PHE A 98 -9.49 -1.68 9.28
N ILE A 99 -8.98 -2.24 8.16
CA ILE A 99 -9.80 -2.62 7.01
C ILE A 99 -10.10 -4.12 7.10
N ILE A 100 -11.37 -4.46 7.34
CA ILE A 100 -11.81 -5.84 7.56
C ILE A 100 -12.51 -6.44 6.34
N GLY A 101 -12.62 -5.68 5.24
CA GLY A 101 -13.14 -6.15 3.97
C GLY A 101 -13.56 -5.02 3.04
N PRO A 102 -14.14 -5.36 1.86
CA PRO A 102 -14.54 -4.38 0.87
C PRO A 102 -15.56 -3.39 1.43
N GLY A 103 -15.19 -2.11 1.50
CA GLY A 103 -16.04 -1.04 2.05
C GLY A 103 -16.29 -1.13 3.55
N LYS A 104 -15.52 -1.95 4.28
CA LYS A 104 -15.73 -2.20 5.71
C LYS A 104 -14.47 -1.91 6.51
N THR A 105 -14.63 -1.10 7.55
CA THR A 105 -13.56 -0.75 8.49
C THR A 105 -14.03 -0.89 9.93
N THR A 106 -13.10 -0.87 10.87
CA THR A 106 -13.37 -0.91 12.32
C THR A 106 -13.62 0.48 12.92
N ILE A 107 -13.84 1.52 12.10
CA ILE A 107 -14.11 2.87 12.58
C ILE A 107 -15.46 2.91 13.30
N SER A 108 -15.52 3.52 14.48
CA SER A 108 -16.77 3.80 15.18
C SER A 108 -17.50 4.98 14.53
N SER A 109 -18.83 5.07 14.70
CA SER A 109 -19.62 6.24 14.28
C SER A 109 -19.22 7.55 14.97
N GLU A 110 -18.51 7.46 16.09
CA GLU A 110 -18.02 8.61 16.88
C GLU A 110 -16.54 8.91 16.61
N GLU A 111 -15.89 8.15 15.74
CA GLU A 111 -14.47 8.29 15.44
C GLU A 111 -14.25 8.98 14.09
N ILE A 112 -13.19 9.76 14.03
CA ILE A 112 -12.59 10.26 12.79
C ILE A 112 -11.16 9.73 12.67
N LEU A 113 -10.78 9.32 11.46
CA LEU A 113 -9.38 9.09 11.13
C LEU A 113 -8.69 10.46 11.07
N THR A 114 -7.66 10.70 11.88
CA THR A 114 -6.96 11.99 11.94
C THR A 114 -5.61 11.96 11.25
N GLU A 115 -4.83 10.90 11.44
CA GLU A 115 -3.47 10.79 10.90
C GLU A 115 -3.16 9.38 10.39
N ILE A 116 -2.33 9.32 9.36
CA ILE A 116 -1.67 8.12 8.85
C ILE A 116 -0.20 8.22 9.25
N LEU A 117 0.30 7.19 9.91
CA LEU A 117 1.64 7.11 10.48
C LEU A 117 2.43 6.02 9.75
N ILE A 118 3.56 6.38 9.16
CA ILE A 118 4.43 5.46 8.42
C ILE A 118 5.83 5.53 9.02
N ASP A 119 6.22 4.45 9.71
CA ASP A 119 7.56 4.28 10.26
C ASP A 119 8.54 3.86 9.16
N ASN A 120 9.83 4.20 9.29
CA ASN A 120 10.88 3.81 8.32
C ASN A 120 10.53 4.17 6.86
N TYR A 121 10.02 5.37 6.65
CA TYR A 121 9.42 5.83 5.40
C TYR A 121 10.42 6.22 4.29
N ASP A 122 11.72 6.31 4.58
CA ASP A 122 12.73 6.90 3.71
C ASP A 122 13.61 5.87 2.97
N ASN A 123 14.17 6.31 1.83
CA ASN A 123 15.24 5.65 1.06
C ASN A 123 15.06 4.17 0.67
N LYS A 124 13.84 3.65 0.67
CA LYS A 124 13.56 2.29 0.19
C LYS A 124 13.61 2.22 -1.32
N GLN A 125 14.39 1.27 -1.84
CA GLN A 125 14.23 0.85 -3.23
C GLN A 125 12.87 0.18 -3.37
N PHE A 126 12.21 0.40 -4.50
CA PHE A 126 10.88 -0.13 -4.72
C PHE A 126 10.62 -0.45 -6.18
N TYR A 127 9.77 -1.44 -6.39
CA TYR A 127 9.16 -1.75 -7.68
C TYR A 127 7.64 -1.71 -7.50
N TYR A 128 6.97 -0.86 -8.28
CA TYR A 128 5.52 -0.74 -8.27
C TYR A 128 4.96 -0.97 -9.67
N HIS A 129 3.86 -1.71 -9.75
CA HIS A 129 3.17 -1.95 -11.01
C HIS A 129 1.66 -2.04 -10.82
N LYS A 130 0.92 -1.30 -11.65
CA LYS A 130 -0.55 -1.32 -11.71
C LYS A 130 -1.02 -1.82 -13.06
N LEU A 131 -1.86 -2.84 -13.03
CA LEU A 131 -2.53 -3.37 -14.22
C LEU A 131 -3.94 -2.79 -14.29
N GLY A 132 -4.18 -1.88 -15.24
CA GLY A 132 -5.50 -1.31 -15.54
C GLY A 132 -6.06 -1.82 -16.86
N THR A 133 -7.31 -1.44 -17.19
CA THR A 133 -7.87 -1.59 -18.55
C THR A 133 -7.28 -0.58 -19.54
N ARG A 134 -6.76 0.54 -19.04
CA ARG A 134 -6.16 1.65 -19.80
C ARG A 134 -5.07 2.32 -18.96
N LYS A 135 -4.16 3.08 -19.60
CA LYS A 135 -2.99 3.69 -18.97
C LYS A 135 -3.31 4.75 -17.92
N ALA A 136 -4.46 5.41 -17.99
CA ALA A 136 -4.86 6.47 -17.06
C ALA A 136 -6.31 6.29 -16.61
N THR A 137 -6.64 6.72 -15.40
CA THR A 137 -8.02 6.71 -14.87
C THR A 137 -8.70 5.33 -14.89
N ALA A 138 -7.93 4.27 -14.64
CA ALA A 138 -8.45 2.90 -14.51
C ALA A 138 -8.36 2.42 -13.06
N LEU A 139 -9.39 1.71 -12.61
CA LEU A 139 -9.31 0.88 -11.41
C LEU A 139 -8.39 -0.32 -11.69
N ALA A 140 -7.57 -0.69 -10.71
CA ALA A 140 -6.64 -1.81 -10.85
C ALA A 140 -7.38 -3.15 -11.02
N LYS A 141 -7.00 -3.93 -12.04
CA LYS A 141 -7.25 -5.37 -12.15
C LYS A 141 -6.36 -6.14 -11.17
N ALA A 142 -5.12 -5.72 -11.06
CA ALA A 142 -4.15 -6.19 -10.08
C ALA A 142 -3.13 -5.07 -9.88
N SER A 143 -2.56 -4.99 -8.69
CA SER A 143 -1.44 -4.10 -8.42
C SER A 143 -0.43 -4.80 -7.52
N PHE A 144 0.82 -4.41 -7.64
CA PHE A 144 1.95 -4.96 -6.91
C PHE A 144 2.84 -3.83 -6.43
N ILE A 145 3.33 -3.94 -5.20
CA ILE A 145 4.49 -3.18 -4.74
C ILE A 145 5.44 -4.09 -4.00
N GLY A 146 6.72 -3.96 -4.30
CA GLY A 146 7.82 -4.57 -3.55
C GLY A 146 8.75 -3.48 -3.07
N PHE A 147 9.01 -3.38 -1.77
CA PHE A 147 10.12 -2.62 -1.20
C PHE A 147 11.25 -3.55 -0.87
N TYR A 148 12.48 -3.08 -1.06
CA TYR A 148 13.65 -3.85 -0.71
C TYR A 148 14.81 -2.94 -0.30
N GLU A 149 15.70 -3.51 0.49
CA GLU A 149 16.99 -2.95 0.83
C GLU A 149 18.01 -4.07 0.77
N VAL A 150 19.08 -3.87 0.01
CA VAL A 150 20.14 -4.85 -0.18
C VAL A 150 21.47 -4.20 0.14
N GLU A 151 22.27 -4.90 0.93
CA GLU A 151 23.64 -4.50 1.24
C GLU A 151 24.55 -5.71 1.04
N ASN A 152 25.62 -5.56 0.25
CA ASN A 152 26.57 -6.64 -0.03
C ASN A 152 25.90 -7.96 -0.48
N SER A 153 24.92 -7.86 -1.39
CA SER A 153 24.08 -8.99 -1.87
C SER A 153 23.23 -9.67 -0.80
N THR A 154 23.10 -9.09 0.39
CA THR A 154 22.26 -9.57 1.50
C THR A 154 21.01 -8.72 1.61
N ILE A 155 19.85 -9.36 1.77
CA ILE A 155 18.57 -8.67 1.94
C ILE A 155 18.49 -8.12 3.38
N ARG A 156 18.37 -6.80 3.53
CA ARG A 156 18.20 -6.10 4.81
C ARG A 156 16.75 -5.84 5.19
N ASP A 157 15.93 -5.53 4.19
CA ASP A 157 14.48 -5.43 4.33
C ASP A 157 13.84 -5.88 3.00
N LEU A 158 12.68 -6.51 3.12
CA LEU A 158 11.88 -6.96 1.97
C LEU A 158 10.42 -6.84 2.38
N ARG A 159 9.60 -6.15 1.60
CA ARG A 159 8.17 -5.98 1.86
C ARG A 159 7.40 -6.11 0.57
N ILE A 160 6.35 -6.90 0.54
CA ILE A 160 5.60 -7.24 -0.66
C ILE A 160 4.12 -7.05 -0.37
N ALA A 161 3.41 -6.36 -1.28
CA ALA A 161 1.96 -6.24 -1.19
C ALA A 161 1.28 -6.33 -2.56
N PHE A 162 0.08 -6.94 -2.56
CA PHE A 162 -0.78 -7.08 -3.73
C PHE A 162 -2.15 -6.44 -3.51
N GLY A 163 -2.60 -5.65 -4.47
CA GLY A 163 -3.95 -5.08 -4.48
C GLY A 163 -4.86 -5.73 -5.53
N SER A 164 -6.18 -5.53 -5.37
CA SER A 164 -7.22 -6.04 -6.28
C SER A 164 -7.24 -7.57 -6.47
N VAL A 165 -6.61 -8.34 -5.58
CA VAL A 165 -6.51 -9.81 -5.67
C VAL A 165 -6.94 -10.56 -4.41
N GLY A 166 -7.68 -9.88 -3.55
CA GLY A 166 -8.32 -10.39 -2.34
C GLY A 166 -9.33 -9.37 -1.80
N PRO A 167 -10.02 -9.68 -0.70
CA PRO A 167 -10.95 -8.75 -0.04
C PRO A 167 -10.25 -7.55 0.60
N VAL A 168 -8.95 -7.70 0.92
CA VAL A 168 -8.04 -6.66 1.41
C VAL A 168 -6.69 -6.79 0.69
N VAL A 169 -5.79 -5.85 0.90
CA VAL A 169 -4.42 -5.96 0.38
C VAL A 169 -3.74 -7.18 0.99
N ILE A 170 -3.08 -7.98 0.17
CA ILE A 170 -2.36 -9.19 0.59
C ILE A 170 -0.90 -8.84 0.82
N SER A 171 -0.38 -9.11 2.01
CA SER A 171 1.04 -9.11 2.35
C SER A 171 1.33 -10.21 3.37
N ASP A 172 2.54 -10.74 3.40
CA ASP A 172 2.95 -11.83 4.29
C ASP A 172 4.29 -11.46 4.96
N ARG A 173 4.18 -10.76 6.09
CA ARG A 173 5.37 -10.25 6.79
C ARG A 173 6.22 -11.38 7.37
N ASP A 174 5.60 -12.47 7.78
CA ASP A 174 6.31 -13.61 8.34
C ASP A 174 7.19 -14.28 7.26
N LEU A 175 6.63 -14.50 6.06
CA LEU A 175 7.39 -14.99 4.91
C LEU A 175 8.53 -14.04 4.53
N GLU A 176 8.25 -12.74 4.44
CA GLU A 176 9.26 -11.72 4.12
C GLU A 176 10.44 -11.75 5.10
N LEU A 177 10.17 -11.87 6.40
CA LEU A 177 11.20 -11.92 7.44
C LEU A 177 12.09 -13.17 7.33
N THR A 178 11.58 -14.29 6.80
CA THR A 178 12.42 -15.49 6.56
C THR A 178 13.50 -15.27 5.48
N LEU A 179 13.34 -14.24 4.64
CA LEU A 179 14.27 -13.91 3.56
C LEU A 179 15.28 -12.84 3.98
N VAL A 180 14.98 -12.06 5.02
CA VAL A 180 15.90 -11.06 5.58
C VAL A 180 17.13 -11.76 6.18
N GLY A 181 18.32 -11.21 5.90
CA GLY A 181 19.61 -11.82 6.24
C GLY A 181 20.09 -12.88 5.24
N GLY A 182 19.23 -13.33 4.32
CA GLY A 182 19.59 -14.22 3.22
C GLY A 182 20.24 -13.48 2.04
N SER A 183 20.93 -14.22 1.18
CA SER A 183 21.49 -13.65 -0.04
C SER A 183 20.44 -13.52 -1.15
N ILE A 184 20.65 -12.58 -2.08
CA ILE A 184 19.83 -12.47 -3.30
C ILE A 184 19.85 -13.79 -4.08
N LYS A 185 21.01 -14.45 -4.16
CA LYS A 185 21.18 -15.70 -4.91
C LYS A 185 20.27 -16.79 -4.34
N ASP A 186 20.26 -16.96 -3.02
CA ASP A 186 19.41 -17.95 -2.35
C ASP A 186 17.92 -17.62 -2.52
N THR A 187 17.58 -16.34 -2.43
CA THR A 187 16.20 -15.87 -2.69
C THR A 187 15.76 -16.20 -4.11
N LYS A 188 16.64 -16.02 -5.11
CA LYS A 188 16.37 -16.40 -6.51
C LYS A 188 16.17 -17.91 -6.67
N PHE A 189 16.92 -18.74 -5.93
CA PHE A 189 16.70 -20.20 -5.93
C PHE A 189 15.37 -20.61 -5.30
N LYS A 190 14.88 -19.86 -4.30
CA LYS A 190 13.61 -20.11 -3.61
C LYS A 190 12.38 -19.47 -4.29
N VAL A 191 12.53 -18.87 -5.48
CA VAL A 191 11.42 -18.13 -6.14
C VAL A 191 10.16 -18.97 -6.30
N CYS A 192 10.27 -20.25 -6.68
CA CYS A 192 9.09 -21.10 -6.84
C CYS A 192 8.35 -21.34 -5.51
N GLU A 193 9.09 -21.51 -4.40
CA GLU A 193 8.53 -21.67 -3.06
C GLU A 193 7.83 -20.39 -2.60
N ILE A 194 8.51 -19.24 -2.73
CA ILE A 194 7.96 -17.92 -2.35
C ILE A 194 6.69 -17.60 -3.14
N VAL A 195 6.71 -17.85 -4.47
CA VAL A 195 5.53 -17.69 -5.33
C VAL A 195 4.41 -18.66 -4.95
N GLY A 196 4.75 -19.89 -4.56
CA GLY A 196 3.80 -20.89 -4.07
C GLY A 196 3.05 -20.40 -2.83
N ARG A 197 3.77 -19.87 -1.85
CA ARG A 197 3.19 -19.29 -0.62
C ARG A 197 2.21 -18.15 -0.92
N TYR A 198 2.61 -17.18 -1.75
CA TYR A 198 1.71 -16.09 -2.14
C TYR A 198 0.51 -16.56 -2.98
N SER A 199 0.65 -17.65 -3.74
CA SER A 199 -0.46 -18.24 -4.49
C SER A 199 -1.59 -18.72 -3.58
N GLU A 200 -1.30 -19.18 -2.37
CA GLU A 200 -2.33 -19.63 -1.41
C GLU A 200 -3.16 -18.47 -0.83
N LEU A 201 -2.52 -17.31 -0.70
CA LEU A 201 -3.10 -16.07 -0.19
C LEU A 201 -3.91 -15.31 -1.26
N ILE A 202 -3.49 -15.40 -2.53
CA ILE A 202 -4.11 -14.70 -3.65
C ILE A 202 -5.39 -15.44 -4.11
N ARG A 203 -6.54 -14.83 -3.79
CA ARG A 203 -7.90 -15.36 -4.05
C ARG A 203 -8.80 -14.29 -4.69
N PRO A 204 -8.50 -13.87 -5.94
CA PRO A 204 -9.30 -12.88 -6.65
C PRO A 204 -10.67 -13.44 -7.06
N ILE A 205 -11.61 -12.54 -7.35
CA ILE A 205 -12.91 -12.84 -7.96
C ILE A 205 -12.91 -12.50 -9.46
N ASP A 206 -13.85 -13.08 -10.19
CA ASP A 206 -14.24 -12.59 -11.51
C ASP A 206 -15.10 -11.32 -11.36
N ASP A 207 -14.90 -10.34 -12.24
CA ASP A 207 -15.79 -9.20 -12.39
C ASP A 207 -15.70 -8.59 -13.80
N ALA A 208 -16.42 -7.50 -14.04
CA ALA A 208 -16.43 -6.79 -15.32
C ALA A 208 -15.05 -6.25 -15.78
N ARG A 209 -14.05 -6.21 -14.90
CA ARG A 209 -12.70 -5.69 -15.20
C ARG A 209 -11.74 -6.80 -15.61
N SER A 210 -11.85 -7.98 -15.00
CA SER A 210 -10.97 -9.12 -15.29
C SER A 210 -11.41 -10.41 -14.61
N THR A 211 -10.86 -11.53 -15.07
CA THR A 211 -11.07 -12.84 -14.45
C THR A 211 -10.12 -13.11 -13.28
N ALA A 212 -10.56 -13.89 -12.31
CA ALA A 212 -9.77 -14.38 -11.18
C ALA A 212 -8.50 -15.10 -11.66
N LYS A 213 -8.63 -15.96 -12.69
CA LYS A 213 -7.51 -16.66 -13.30
C LYS A 213 -6.44 -15.69 -13.82
N TYR A 214 -6.85 -14.67 -14.56
CA TYR A 214 -5.93 -13.67 -15.09
C TYR A 214 -5.26 -12.87 -13.97
N ARG A 215 -6.05 -12.37 -13.02
CA ARG A 215 -5.55 -11.60 -11.86
C ARG A 215 -4.49 -12.38 -11.08
N LYS A 216 -4.76 -13.66 -10.78
CA LYS A 216 -3.81 -14.53 -10.07
C LYS A 216 -2.54 -14.73 -10.89
N PHE A 217 -2.68 -15.07 -12.17
CA PHE A 217 -1.54 -15.30 -13.06
C PHE A 217 -0.61 -14.09 -13.14
N VAL A 218 -1.15 -12.90 -13.40
CA VAL A 218 -0.33 -11.68 -13.54
C VAL A 218 0.31 -11.26 -12.22
N SER A 219 -0.38 -11.37 -11.09
CA SER A 219 0.21 -11.06 -9.78
C SER A 219 1.39 -11.96 -9.44
N LEU A 220 1.28 -13.27 -9.65
CA LEU A 220 2.38 -14.20 -9.39
C LEU A 220 3.56 -13.99 -10.34
N ASN A 221 3.31 -13.57 -11.58
CA ASN A 221 4.37 -13.20 -12.52
C ASN A 221 5.06 -11.89 -12.15
N LEU A 222 4.34 -10.89 -11.64
CA LEU A 222 4.94 -9.66 -11.11
C LEU A 222 5.85 -9.96 -9.91
N LEU A 223 5.43 -10.83 -9.00
CA LEU A 223 6.27 -11.30 -7.90
C LEU A 223 7.53 -11.99 -8.41
N ARG A 224 7.39 -12.94 -9.34
CA ARG A 224 8.53 -13.64 -9.95
C ARG A 224 9.49 -12.67 -10.62
N HIS A 225 8.97 -11.70 -11.37
CA HIS A 225 9.78 -10.67 -12.02
C HIS A 225 10.54 -9.82 -11.00
N PHE A 226 9.86 -9.35 -9.94
CA PHE A 226 10.46 -8.59 -8.86
C PHE A 226 11.63 -9.34 -8.21
N LEU A 227 11.41 -10.59 -7.79
CA LEU A 227 12.44 -11.39 -7.12
C LEU A 227 13.64 -11.70 -8.02
N LEU A 228 13.42 -11.93 -9.32
CA LEU A 228 14.48 -12.31 -10.25
C LEU A 228 15.26 -11.12 -10.82
N ASN A 229 14.63 -9.95 -10.99
CA ASN A 229 15.19 -8.85 -11.78
C ASN A 229 15.37 -7.55 -11.00
N GLU A 230 14.54 -7.29 -9.99
CA GLU A 230 14.54 -5.99 -9.28
C GLU A 230 15.43 -6.03 -8.04
N LEU A 231 15.47 -7.14 -7.29
CA LEU A 231 16.32 -7.26 -6.09
C LEU A 231 17.83 -7.06 -6.35
N SER A 232 18.26 -7.15 -7.60
CA SER A 232 19.67 -6.97 -8.01
C SER A 232 20.00 -5.60 -8.61
N LYS A 233 19.03 -4.67 -8.66
CA LYS A 233 19.25 -3.29 -9.09
C LYS A 233 19.49 -2.38 -7.90
#